data_AF-A0A950E530-F1
#
_entry.id   AF-A0A950E530-F1
#
_cell.length_a   1.000
_cell.length_b   1.000
_cell.length_c   1.000
_cell.angle_alpha   90.00
_cell.angle_beta   90.00
_cell.angle_gamma   90.00
#
_symmetry.space_group_name_H-M   'P 1'
#
loop_
_entity.id
_entity.type
_entity.pdbx_description
1 polymer ?
#
loop_
_entity_poly.entity_id
_entity_poly.type
_entity_poly.pdbx_seq_one_letter_code
_entity_poly.pdbx_strand_id
1 'polypeptide(L)'
;MSDTDQMTDSAELHELRESFSGVAMPERPRLEAITARGRAHRRHRRSRAAGMSVAGVAAAAALAFALTGADRPARLPSTIRTLAPGTIRTASFTIFKNPDGKATLVFNPEELLDPATLQSDLAKYGIPAKVTSGSFCSSDPAPAGFSQVMSLPPRQAVVPPQSGVHPTVTIDPAAMPAGTELSFGYFQLTRGQQQTSLALIDTNSYSCTSTPPGPAGPPGSRLLYVAPDPAGS
;
A
#
# COMPACT_ATOMS: atom_id res chain seq x y z
N MET A 1 48.69 -11.12 33.96
CA MET A 1 48.47 -11.78 32.66
C MET A 1 47.20 -11.21 32.05
N SER A 2 47.32 -10.11 31.30
CA SER A 2 46.24 -9.55 30.46
C SER A 2 46.91 -8.68 29.39
N ASP A 3 47.33 -9.28 28.27
CA ASP A 3 47.96 -8.54 27.15
C ASP A 3 47.63 -9.10 25.76
N THR A 4 46.65 -10.00 25.62
CA THR A 4 46.38 -10.67 24.33
C THR A 4 45.09 -10.26 23.63
N ASP A 5 44.24 -9.40 24.22
CA ASP A 5 42.97 -9.00 23.59
C ASP A 5 43.04 -7.72 22.74
N GLN A 6 44.10 -6.91 22.84
CA GLN A 6 44.13 -5.60 22.17
C GLN A 6 44.71 -5.61 20.75
N MET A 7 45.42 -6.66 20.34
CA MET A 7 46.02 -6.71 18.99
C MET A 7 45.03 -7.14 17.89
N THR A 8 43.98 -7.91 18.23
CA THR A 8 43.07 -8.51 17.24
C THR A 8 42.15 -7.48 16.58
N ASP A 9 41.60 -6.54 17.35
CA ASP A 9 40.68 -5.49 16.84
C ASP A 9 41.32 -4.57 15.79
N SER A 10 42.63 -4.32 15.92
CA SER A 10 43.35 -3.43 14.99
C SER A 10 43.64 -4.06 13.63
N ALA A 11 43.76 -5.39 13.56
CA ALA A 11 43.96 -6.12 12.32
C ALA A 11 42.66 -6.21 11.51
N GLU A 12 41.54 -6.49 12.17
CA GLU A 12 40.22 -6.60 11.51
C GLU A 12 39.74 -5.26 10.93
N LEU A 13 40.00 -4.14 11.63
CA LEU A 13 39.68 -2.81 11.11
C LEU A 13 40.53 -2.41 9.90
N HIS A 14 41.76 -2.94 9.78
CA HIS A 14 42.62 -2.68 8.63
C HIS A 14 42.14 -3.42 7.38
N GLU A 15 41.65 -4.66 7.55
CA GLU A 15 41.13 -5.49 6.45
C GLU A 15 39.82 -4.92 5.87
N LEU A 16 38.92 -4.43 6.73
CA LEU A 16 37.68 -3.76 6.29
C LEU A 16 37.97 -2.48 5.50
N ARG A 17 39.01 -1.73 5.88
CA ARG A 17 39.37 -0.48 5.19
C ARG A 17 39.95 -0.72 3.80
N GLU A 18 40.67 -1.81 3.59
CA GLU A 18 41.15 -2.18 2.24
C GLU A 18 40.01 -2.52 1.29
N SER A 19 38.97 -3.21 1.78
CA SER A 19 37.80 -3.62 0.99
C SER A 19 37.02 -2.44 0.39
N PHE A 20 37.02 -1.27 1.05
CA PHE A 20 36.32 -0.08 0.57
C PHE A 20 37.15 0.84 -0.33
N SER A 21 38.46 0.61 -0.46
CA SER A 21 39.34 1.50 -1.26
C SER A 21 39.18 1.32 -2.78
N GLY A 22 38.58 0.20 -3.23
CA GLY A 22 38.36 -0.10 -4.65
C GLY A 22 37.02 0.37 -5.23
N VAL A 23 36.11 0.93 -4.41
CA VAL A 23 34.78 1.33 -4.89
C VAL A 23 34.85 2.73 -5.49
N ALA A 24 34.92 2.79 -6.81
CA ALA A 24 34.80 4.04 -7.56
C ALA A 24 33.42 4.68 -7.26
N MET A 25 33.44 5.77 -6.50
CA MET A 25 32.24 6.56 -6.25
C MET A 25 31.77 7.21 -7.56
N PRO A 26 30.52 6.99 -7.99
CA PRO A 26 29.99 7.65 -9.17
C PRO A 26 29.98 9.17 -8.97
N GLU A 27 30.40 9.88 -10.01
CA GLU A 27 30.51 11.35 -10.03
C GLU A 27 29.17 11.99 -9.63
N ARG A 28 29.22 13.00 -8.75
CA ARG A 28 28.03 13.70 -8.26
C ARG A 28 27.20 14.24 -9.44
N PRO A 29 25.89 13.94 -9.53
CA PRO A 29 25.07 14.48 -10.60
C PRO A 29 24.95 15.99 -10.46
N ARG A 30 25.27 16.71 -11.55
CA ARG A 30 25.16 18.17 -11.62
C ARG A 30 23.70 18.59 -11.42
N LEU A 31 23.44 19.39 -10.37
CA LEU A 31 22.12 19.89 -9.94
C LEU A 31 21.32 20.57 -11.06
N GLU A 32 21.99 21.08 -12.09
CA GLU A 32 21.38 21.74 -13.25
C GLU A 32 20.44 20.81 -14.04
N ALA A 33 20.76 19.52 -14.16
CA ALA A 33 19.94 18.55 -14.90
C ALA A 33 18.60 18.25 -14.21
N ILE A 34 18.55 18.34 -12.88
CA ILE A 34 17.35 18.04 -12.08
C ILE A 34 16.33 19.19 -12.17
N THR A 35 16.80 20.44 -12.22
CA THR A 35 15.90 21.61 -12.28
C THR A 35 15.27 21.84 -13.67
N ALA A 36 15.92 21.39 -14.74
CA ALA A 36 15.41 21.53 -16.10
C ALA A 36 14.15 20.68 -16.35
N ARG A 37 14.09 19.46 -15.79
CA ARG A 37 12.97 18.52 -15.97
C ARG A 37 11.67 19.02 -15.33
N GLY A 38 11.77 19.76 -14.21
CA GLY A 38 10.61 20.30 -13.50
C GLY A 38 9.87 21.42 -14.24
N ARG A 39 10.56 22.24 -15.05
CA ARG A 39 9.96 23.39 -15.75
C ARG A 39 9.11 22.98 -16.96
N ALA A 40 9.47 21.89 -17.65
CA ALA A 40 8.72 21.39 -18.81
C ALA A 40 7.35 20.82 -18.40
N HIS A 41 7.27 20.11 -17.27
CA HIS A 41 6.01 19.48 -16.82
C HIS A 41 4.96 20.49 -16.33
N ARG A 42 5.39 21.62 -15.75
CA ARG A 42 4.48 22.69 -15.28
C ARG A 42 3.77 23.43 -16.40
N ARG A 43 4.39 23.55 -17.59
CA ARG A 43 3.77 24.25 -18.74
C ARG A 43 2.62 23.44 -19.36
N HIS A 44 2.75 22.11 -19.46
CA HIS A 44 1.69 21.27 -20.03
C HIS A 44 0.41 21.17 -19.18
N ARG A 45 0.49 21.37 -17.86
CA ARG A 45 -0.70 21.35 -17.00
C ARG A 45 -1.54 22.63 -17.09
N ARG A 46 -0.92 23.77 -17.40
CA ARG A 46 -1.65 25.05 -17.54
C ARG A 46 -2.34 25.19 -18.88
N SER A 47 -1.89 24.49 -19.92
CA SER A 47 -2.51 24.51 -21.25
C SER A 47 -3.73 23.59 -21.40
N ARG A 48 -4.11 22.80 -20.38
CA ARG A 48 -5.29 21.91 -20.42
C ARG A 48 -6.48 22.39 -19.59
N ALA A 49 -6.38 23.56 -18.96
CA ALA A 49 -7.45 24.15 -18.15
C ALA A 49 -8.23 25.26 -18.88
N ALA A 50 -8.33 25.17 -20.20
CA ALA A 50 -9.18 26.04 -21.00
C ALA A 50 -10.04 25.19 -21.93
N GLY A 51 -11.34 25.11 -21.63
CA GLY A 51 -12.35 24.61 -22.55
C GLY A 51 -13.05 23.33 -22.08
N MET A 52 -14.19 23.48 -21.41
CA MET A 52 -15.51 23.18 -21.99
C MET A 52 -16.57 23.17 -20.89
N SER A 53 -17.27 24.29 -20.77
CA SER A 53 -18.61 24.35 -20.19
C SER A 53 -19.60 23.94 -21.28
N VAL A 54 -20.49 22.99 -21.00
CA VAL A 54 -21.80 22.90 -21.67
C VAL A 54 -22.83 22.48 -20.63
N ALA A 55 -23.79 23.37 -20.40
CA ALA A 55 -25.01 23.14 -19.64
C ALA A 55 -26.00 22.31 -20.47
N GLY A 56 -26.91 21.56 -19.83
CA GLY A 56 -28.04 20.98 -20.59
C GLY A 56 -28.99 20.05 -19.84
N VAL A 57 -30.09 20.65 -19.36
CA VAL A 57 -31.49 20.17 -19.36
C VAL A 57 -31.88 18.93 -18.51
N ALA A 58 -32.80 19.20 -17.57
CA ALA A 58 -33.61 18.23 -16.87
C ALA A 58 -34.80 17.74 -17.73
N ALA A 59 -35.14 16.45 -17.64
CA ALA A 59 -36.46 15.95 -17.97
C ALA A 59 -36.78 14.69 -17.14
N ALA A 60 -37.86 14.79 -16.36
CA ALA A 60 -38.47 13.66 -15.68
C ALA A 60 -39.26 12.80 -16.68
N ALA A 61 -39.21 11.49 -16.52
CA ALA A 61 -40.21 10.57 -17.04
C ALA A 61 -40.33 9.37 -16.09
N ALA A 62 -41.47 9.29 -15.41
CA ALA A 62 -41.96 8.07 -14.77
C ALA A 62 -42.76 7.25 -15.80
N LEU A 63 -42.80 5.92 -15.63
CA LEU A 63 -43.80 4.91 -16.06
C LEU A 63 -43.05 3.57 -16.13
N ALA A 64 -43.24 2.60 -15.23
CA ALA A 64 -44.40 1.72 -15.02
C ALA A 64 -44.14 0.29 -15.55
N PHE A 65 -44.69 -0.67 -14.80
CA PHE A 65 -44.57 -2.13 -14.87
C PHE A 65 -44.50 -2.82 -16.24
N ALA A 66 -43.77 -3.94 -16.28
CA ALA A 66 -44.15 -5.11 -17.08
C ALA A 66 -43.80 -6.40 -16.32
N LEU A 67 -44.83 -7.23 -16.09
CA LEU A 67 -44.73 -8.61 -15.63
C LEU A 67 -44.80 -9.55 -16.85
N THR A 68 -44.17 -10.72 -16.71
CA THR A 68 -44.31 -11.98 -17.46
C THR A 68 -43.50 -12.18 -18.76
N GLY A 69 -42.87 -13.35 -18.83
CA GLY A 69 -42.15 -13.88 -19.99
C GLY A 69 -41.21 -15.01 -19.58
N ALA A 70 -41.76 -16.23 -19.46
CA ALA A 70 -40.97 -17.46 -19.35
C ALA A 70 -40.30 -17.77 -20.69
N ASP A 71 -39.02 -18.17 -20.66
CA ASP A 71 -38.46 -19.36 -21.31
C ASP A 71 -36.91 -19.29 -21.35
N ARG A 72 -36.27 -20.24 -20.66
CA ARG A 72 -34.84 -20.61 -20.78
C ARG A 72 -34.61 -21.32 -22.13
N PRO A 73 -33.38 -21.64 -22.60
CA PRO A 73 -32.07 -21.57 -21.93
C PRO A 73 -30.93 -20.98 -22.82
N ALA A 74 -30.00 -20.21 -22.25
CA ALA A 74 -28.74 -19.98 -22.93
C ALA A 74 -27.58 -19.85 -21.93
N ARG A 75 -26.75 -20.90 -21.93
CA ARG A 75 -25.31 -20.93 -21.61
C ARG A 75 -24.89 -20.08 -20.41
N LEU A 76 -24.71 -20.72 -19.27
CA LEU A 76 -23.86 -20.24 -18.19
C LEU A 76 -22.46 -19.90 -18.73
N PRO A 77 -21.98 -18.65 -18.62
CA PRO A 77 -20.59 -18.41 -18.33
C PRO A 77 -20.42 -18.43 -16.81
N SER A 78 -19.49 -19.26 -16.34
CA SER A 78 -18.65 -19.03 -15.17
C SER A 78 -19.32 -18.45 -13.93
N THR A 79 -19.65 -19.34 -12.98
CA THR A 79 -19.58 -19.14 -11.51
C THR A 79 -19.22 -17.73 -11.03
N ILE A 80 -20.15 -16.78 -11.12
CA ILE A 80 -20.17 -15.64 -10.20
C ILE A 80 -20.77 -16.19 -8.92
N ARG A 81 -19.89 -16.61 -8.01
CA ARG A 81 -20.25 -16.97 -6.65
C ARG A 81 -20.68 -15.66 -5.97
N THR A 82 -21.98 -15.41 -5.91
CA THR A 82 -22.56 -14.30 -5.15
C THR A 82 -22.26 -14.57 -3.67
N LEU A 83 -21.11 -14.06 -3.23
CA LEU A 83 -20.72 -14.05 -1.84
C LEU A 83 -21.61 -13.06 -1.09
N ALA A 84 -21.77 -13.24 0.22
CA ALA A 84 -22.62 -12.42 1.07
C ALA A 84 -22.49 -10.91 0.76
N PRO A 85 -23.59 -10.13 0.82
CA PRO A 85 -23.53 -8.69 0.59
C PRO A 85 -22.41 -8.05 1.40
N GLY A 86 -21.47 -7.38 0.74
CA GLY A 86 -20.34 -6.73 1.41
C GLY A 86 -19.09 -7.59 1.63
N THR A 87 -18.83 -8.57 0.76
CA THR A 87 -17.49 -9.17 0.60
C THR A 87 -16.98 -9.05 -0.83
N ILE A 88 -15.72 -8.64 -1.00
CA ILE A 88 -14.99 -8.65 -2.26
C ILE A 88 -13.79 -9.59 -2.10
N ARG A 89 -13.59 -10.50 -3.04
CA ARG A 89 -12.46 -11.44 -3.06
C ARG A 89 -11.75 -11.34 -4.41
N THR A 90 -10.44 -11.10 -4.35
CA THR A 90 -9.52 -11.11 -5.48
C THR A 90 -8.49 -12.23 -5.28
N ALA A 91 -7.53 -12.35 -6.19
CA ALA A 91 -6.39 -13.26 -6.01
C ALA A 91 -5.48 -12.80 -4.86
N SER A 92 -5.21 -11.48 -4.78
CA SER A 92 -4.25 -10.89 -3.84
C SER A 92 -4.84 -10.43 -2.51
N PHE A 93 -6.16 -10.30 -2.38
CA PHE A 93 -6.79 -9.95 -1.11
C PHE A 93 -8.27 -10.33 -1.01
N THR A 94 -8.79 -10.30 0.21
CA THR A 94 -10.23 -10.35 0.50
C THR A 94 -10.57 -9.21 1.44
N ILE A 95 -11.64 -8.46 1.15
CA ILE A 95 -12.17 -7.44 2.05
C ILE A 95 -13.65 -7.71 2.32
N PHE A 96 -14.07 -7.60 3.58
CA PHE A 96 -15.47 -7.73 3.96
C PHE A 96 -15.85 -6.79 5.10
N LYS A 97 -17.13 -6.41 5.15
CA LYS A 97 -17.70 -5.60 6.23
C LYS A 97 -18.12 -6.52 7.36
N ASN A 98 -17.66 -6.20 8.56
CA ASN A 98 -18.05 -6.85 9.80
C ASN A 98 -19.40 -6.31 10.30
N PRO A 99 -20.12 -7.05 11.16
CA PRO A 99 -21.38 -6.59 11.75
C PRO A 99 -21.25 -5.32 12.61
N ASP A 100 -20.06 -5.04 13.14
CA ASP A 100 -19.76 -3.83 13.93
C ASP A 100 -19.49 -2.58 13.05
N GLY A 101 -19.60 -2.71 11.73
CA GLY A 101 -19.37 -1.64 10.77
C GLY A 101 -17.92 -1.49 10.32
N LYS A 102 -16.98 -2.21 10.94
CA LYS A 102 -15.56 -2.23 10.52
C LYS A 102 -15.38 -3.03 9.24
N ALA A 103 -14.25 -2.86 8.57
CA ALA A 103 -13.84 -3.69 7.45
C ALA A 103 -12.66 -4.56 7.86
N THR A 104 -12.66 -5.82 7.44
CA THR A 104 -11.52 -6.72 7.56
C THR A 104 -10.89 -6.91 6.19
N LEU A 105 -9.61 -6.60 6.06
CA LEU A 105 -8.79 -6.81 4.87
C LEU A 105 -7.79 -7.94 5.14
N VAL A 106 -7.80 -8.95 4.29
CA VAL A 106 -6.94 -10.12 4.36
C VAL A 106 -6.07 -10.14 3.11
N PHE A 107 -4.74 -10.13 3.26
CA PHE A 107 -3.79 -10.16 2.16
C PHE A 107 -3.40 -11.61 1.80
N ASN A 108 -3.26 -11.89 0.52
CA ASN A 108 -2.64 -13.11 0.03
C ASN A 108 -1.18 -12.85 -0.35
N PRO A 109 -0.19 -13.36 0.40
CA PRO A 109 1.22 -13.10 0.13
C PRO A 109 1.74 -13.78 -1.14
N GLU A 110 1.05 -14.81 -1.64
CA GLU A 110 1.45 -15.57 -2.84
C GLU A 110 1.13 -14.83 -4.14
N GLU A 111 0.27 -13.83 -4.08
CA GLU A 111 -0.27 -13.13 -5.24
C GLU A 111 0.16 -11.66 -5.23
N LEU A 112 0.51 -11.13 -6.40
CA LEU A 112 0.94 -9.74 -6.50
C LEU A 112 -0.23 -8.78 -6.24
N LEU A 113 -0.05 -7.85 -5.31
CA LEU A 113 -1.04 -6.84 -4.99
C LEU A 113 -1.20 -5.86 -6.16
N ASP A 114 -2.43 -5.69 -6.64
CA ASP A 114 -2.80 -4.61 -7.56
C ASP A 114 -3.21 -3.36 -6.77
N PRO A 115 -2.42 -2.27 -6.81
CA PRO A 115 -2.71 -1.07 -6.03
C PRO A 115 -4.02 -0.38 -6.42
N ALA A 116 -4.32 -0.33 -7.72
CA ALA A 116 -5.49 0.38 -8.22
C ALA A 116 -6.78 -0.36 -7.86
N THR A 117 -6.73 -1.70 -7.92
CA THR A 117 -7.85 -2.55 -7.53
C THR A 117 -8.10 -2.44 -6.02
N LEU A 118 -7.06 -2.58 -5.18
CA LEU A 118 -7.23 -2.44 -3.73
C LEU A 118 -7.77 -1.05 -3.35
N GLN A 119 -7.24 0.03 -3.94
CA GLN A 119 -7.68 1.38 -3.65
C GLN A 119 -9.16 1.60 -4.00
N SER A 120 -9.58 1.14 -5.19
CA SER A 120 -10.96 1.23 -5.65
C SER A 120 -11.90 0.42 -4.76
N ASP A 121 -11.48 -0.79 -4.35
CA ASP A 121 -12.29 -1.64 -3.48
C ASP A 121 -12.41 -1.08 -2.07
N LEU A 122 -11.34 -0.53 -1.47
CA LEU A 122 -11.41 0.19 -0.19
C LEU A 122 -12.39 1.36 -0.23
N ALA A 123 -12.42 2.12 -1.33
CA ALA A 123 -13.37 3.21 -1.51
C ALA A 123 -14.83 2.74 -1.48
N LYS A 124 -15.14 1.53 -2.00
CA LYS A 124 -16.49 0.94 -1.91
C LYS A 124 -16.91 0.64 -0.47
N TYR A 125 -15.96 0.46 0.45
CA TYR A 125 -16.19 0.32 1.89
C TYR A 125 -16.19 1.65 2.64
N GLY A 126 -16.06 2.79 1.94
CA GLY A 126 -15.98 4.11 2.56
C GLY A 126 -14.64 4.36 3.25
N ILE A 127 -13.57 3.72 2.78
CA ILE A 127 -12.22 3.87 3.32
C ILE A 127 -11.37 4.66 2.32
N PRO A 128 -11.14 5.97 2.55
CA PRO A 128 -10.16 6.74 1.81
C PRO A 128 -8.77 6.13 1.97
N ALA A 129 -8.12 5.81 0.85
CA ALA A 129 -6.81 5.22 0.87
C ALA A 129 -5.96 5.63 -0.34
N LYS A 130 -4.65 5.69 -0.10
CA LYS A 130 -3.59 5.80 -1.08
C LYS A 130 -2.81 4.49 -1.11
N VAL A 131 -2.92 3.74 -2.19
CA VAL A 131 -2.21 2.47 -2.34
C VAL A 131 -1.08 2.61 -3.35
N THR A 132 0.13 2.22 -2.97
CA THR A 132 1.34 2.38 -3.76
C THR A 132 2.17 1.09 -3.80
N SER A 133 2.83 0.86 -4.93
CA SER A 133 3.82 -0.22 -5.12
C SER A 133 5.22 0.39 -5.26
N GLY A 134 6.21 -0.20 -4.59
CA GLY A 134 7.58 0.29 -4.55
C GLY A 134 7.75 1.67 -3.91
N SER A 135 6.72 2.16 -3.21
CA SER A 135 6.75 3.42 -2.47
C SER A 135 5.74 3.41 -1.33
N PHE A 136 5.94 4.30 -0.37
CA PHE A 136 5.07 4.50 0.79
C PHE A 136 4.99 5.99 1.11
N CYS A 137 3.80 6.46 1.51
CA CYS A 137 3.55 7.85 1.82
C CYS A 137 3.32 8.06 3.32
N SER A 138 3.88 9.14 3.86
CA SER A 138 3.73 9.54 5.26
C SER A 138 3.57 11.05 5.38
N SER A 139 2.90 11.49 6.44
CA SER A 139 2.77 12.90 6.82
C SER A 139 3.70 13.23 8.00
N ASP A 140 4.18 14.46 8.03
CA ASP A 140 4.97 15.00 9.15
C ASP A 140 4.42 16.38 9.54
N PRO A 141 3.82 16.55 10.73
CA PRO A 141 3.59 15.50 11.73
C PRO A 141 2.61 14.43 11.25
N ALA A 142 2.72 13.22 11.81
CA ALA A 142 1.76 12.16 11.53
C ALA A 142 0.38 12.48 12.16
N PRO A 143 -0.73 12.27 11.44
CA PRO A 143 -2.07 12.41 12.00
C PRO A 143 -2.27 11.53 13.24
N ALA A 144 -2.89 12.09 14.27
CA ALA A 144 -3.32 11.32 15.42
C ALA A 144 -4.44 10.34 15.03
N GLY A 145 -4.61 9.26 15.80
CA GLY A 145 -5.75 8.36 15.64
C GLY A 145 -5.49 7.08 14.83
N PHE A 146 -4.26 6.84 14.36
CA PHE A 146 -3.96 5.66 13.54
C PHE A 146 -4.39 4.34 14.21
N SER A 147 -4.14 4.16 15.52
CA SER A 147 -4.52 2.96 16.27
C SER A 147 -6.03 2.75 16.44
N GLN A 148 -6.82 3.82 16.27
CA GLN A 148 -8.28 3.79 16.35
C GLN A 148 -8.86 3.44 14.98
N VAL A 149 -8.24 3.93 13.91
CA VAL A 149 -8.62 3.63 12.52
C VAL A 149 -8.21 2.22 12.12
N MET A 150 -7.04 1.75 12.55
CA MET A 150 -6.47 0.50 12.06
C MET A 150 -5.83 -0.31 13.18
N SER A 151 -6.13 -1.60 13.18
CA SER A 151 -5.54 -2.56 14.10
C SER A 151 -5.07 -3.81 13.37
N LEU A 152 -3.96 -4.37 13.83
CA LEU A 152 -3.43 -5.64 13.36
C LEU A 152 -3.46 -6.66 14.51
N PRO A 153 -3.77 -7.94 14.25
CA PRO A 153 -3.65 -8.99 15.24
C PRO A 153 -2.21 -9.06 15.77
N PRO A 154 -1.99 -9.25 17.09
CA PRO A 154 -0.66 -9.20 17.69
C PRO A 154 0.37 -10.18 17.10
N ARG A 155 -0.10 -11.29 16.50
CA ARG A 155 0.74 -12.37 15.96
C ARG A 155 1.06 -12.24 14.46
N GLN A 156 0.71 -11.12 13.81
CA GLN A 156 0.81 -10.97 12.36
C GLN A 156 1.80 -9.89 11.90
N ALA A 157 2.58 -9.29 12.80
CA ALA A 157 3.63 -8.34 12.41
C ALA A 157 4.74 -8.98 11.55
N VAL A 158 4.99 -10.27 11.77
CA VAL A 158 5.89 -11.10 10.97
C VAL A 158 5.17 -12.42 10.65
N VAL A 159 4.94 -12.68 9.38
CA VAL A 159 4.25 -13.88 8.90
C VAL A 159 5.25 -14.79 8.18
N PRO A 160 5.47 -16.03 8.65
CA PRO A 160 6.23 -17.02 7.90
C PRO A 160 5.46 -17.40 6.63
N PRO A 161 6.13 -17.58 5.49
CA PRO A 161 5.48 -17.82 4.19
C PRO A 161 4.65 -19.11 4.18
N GLN A 162 5.12 -20.17 4.85
CA GLN A 162 4.44 -21.47 4.91
C GLN A 162 3.38 -21.58 6.01
N SER A 163 3.13 -20.50 6.76
CA SER A 163 2.23 -20.59 7.91
C SER A 163 0.75 -20.76 7.53
N GLY A 164 0.41 -20.57 6.25
CA GLY A 164 -0.99 -20.45 5.80
C GLY A 164 -1.73 -19.26 6.46
N VAL A 165 -0.99 -18.41 7.18
CA VAL A 165 -1.52 -17.23 7.85
C VAL A 165 -1.53 -16.10 6.85
N HIS A 166 -2.72 -15.62 6.54
CA HIS A 166 -2.90 -14.45 5.71
C HIS A 166 -2.84 -13.19 6.59
N PRO A 167 -1.95 -12.22 6.32
CA PRO A 167 -1.91 -10.97 7.06
C PRO A 167 -3.29 -10.30 7.03
N THR A 168 -3.82 -9.99 8.20
CA THR A 168 -5.17 -9.47 8.39
C THR A 168 -5.09 -8.10 9.06
N VAL A 169 -5.86 -7.16 8.55
CA VAL A 169 -5.97 -5.80 9.07
C VAL A 169 -7.45 -5.49 9.27
N THR A 170 -7.78 -4.95 10.44
CA THR A 170 -9.12 -4.42 10.70
C THR A 170 -9.07 -2.91 10.63
N ILE A 171 -10.03 -2.34 9.90
CA ILE A 171 -10.14 -0.90 9.63
C ILE A 171 -11.50 -0.44 10.16
N ASP A 172 -11.50 0.64 10.93
CA ASP A 172 -12.69 1.35 11.38
C ASP A 172 -12.85 2.65 10.57
N PRO A 173 -13.70 2.66 9.53
CA PRO A 173 -13.90 3.86 8.71
C PRO A 173 -14.55 5.00 9.49
N ALA A 174 -15.33 4.70 10.53
CA ALA A 174 -16.01 5.71 11.33
C ALA A 174 -15.05 6.46 12.26
N ALA A 175 -13.92 5.84 12.60
CA ALA A 175 -12.85 6.47 13.36
C ALA A 175 -11.91 7.34 12.52
N MET A 176 -12.07 7.39 11.18
CA MET A 176 -11.18 8.15 10.31
C MET A 176 -11.33 9.67 10.51
N PRO A 177 -10.25 10.38 10.88
CA PRO A 177 -10.29 11.83 10.98
C PRO A 177 -10.58 12.48 9.63
N ALA A 178 -11.35 13.57 9.64
CA ALA A 178 -11.63 14.33 8.43
C ALA A 178 -10.34 14.84 7.78
N GLY A 179 -10.28 14.78 6.45
CA GLY A 179 -9.09 15.21 5.69
C GLY A 179 -7.93 14.22 5.72
N THR A 180 -8.10 13.02 6.29
CA THR A 180 -7.08 11.96 6.29
C THR A 180 -7.45 10.80 5.37
N GLU A 181 -6.43 10.05 4.93
CA GLU A 181 -6.56 8.80 4.20
C GLU A 181 -5.53 7.79 4.69
N LEU A 182 -5.78 6.49 4.49
CA LEU A 182 -4.82 5.45 4.81
C LEU A 182 -3.77 5.30 3.70
N SER A 183 -2.48 5.30 4.04
CA SER A 183 -1.42 4.91 3.11
C SER A 183 -1.11 3.43 3.24
N PHE A 184 -1.13 2.72 2.10
CA PHE A 184 -0.69 1.34 1.94
C PHE A 184 0.48 1.32 0.96
N GLY A 185 1.70 1.10 1.46
CA GLY A 185 2.90 0.98 0.61
C GLY A 185 3.41 -0.45 0.58
N TYR A 186 3.39 -1.08 -0.59
CA TYR A 186 3.88 -2.44 -0.79
C TYR A 186 5.28 -2.44 -1.40
N PHE A 187 6.20 -3.19 -0.80
CA PHE A 187 7.58 -3.35 -1.26
C PHE A 187 7.89 -4.83 -1.47
N GLN A 188 8.47 -5.14 -2.63
CA GLN A 188 9.19 -6.40 -2.83
C GLN A 188 10.64 -6.18 -2.38
N LEU A 189 11.03 -6.90 -1.34
CA LEU A 189 12.38 -6.86 -0.79
C LEU A 189 13.21 -7.99 -1.41
N THR A 190 14.52 -7.95 -1.18
CA THR A 190 15.44 -8.98 -1.68
C THR A 190 15.07 -10.37 -1.12
N ARG A 191 15.37 -11.43 -1.88
CA ARG A 191 15.11 -12.84 -1.51
C ARG A 191 13.63 -13.23 -1.40
N GLY A 192 12.72 -12.51 -2.07
CA GLY A 192 11.30 -12.87 -2.07
C GLY A 192 10.54 -12.44 -0.82
N GLN A 193 11.16 -11.62 0.03
CA GLN A 193 10.49 -10.97 1.15
C GLN A 193 9.51 -9.91 0.66
N GLN A 194 8.40 -9.74 1.37
CA GLN A 194 7.43 -8.67 1.10
C GLN A 194 7.20 -7.85 2.36
N GLN A 195 7.09 -6.52 2.17
CA GLN A 195 6.77 -5.59 3.25
C GLN A 195 5.60 -4.71 2.84
N THR A 196 4.55 -4.68 3.68
CA THR A 196 3.46 -3.72 3.57
C THR A 196 3.57 -2.71 4.70
N SER A 197 3.69 -1.43 4.34
CA SER A 197 3.74 -0.31 5.26
C SER A 197 2.39 0.39 5.31
N LEU A 198 1.90 0.66 6.51
CA LEU A 198 0.55 1.17 6.79
C LEU A 198 0.67 2.44 7.62
N ALA A 199 -0.01 3.51 7.23
CA ALA A 199 -0.10 4.74 8.04
C ALA A 199 -1.40 5.50 7.79
N LEU A 200 -1.70 6.45 8.67
CA LEU A 200 -2.67 7.51 8.41
C LEU A 200 -1.91 8.72 7.88
N ILE A 201 -2.40 9.35 6.82
CA ILE A 201 -1.79 10.53 6.20
C ILE A 201 -2.83 11.62 5.96
N ASP A 202 -2.40 12.88 5.91
CA ASP A 202 -3.24 13.99 5.50
C ASP A 202 -3.42 13.99 3.98
N THR A 203 -4.65 14.01 3.47
CA THR A 203 -4.98 13.93 2.03
C THR A 203 -4.26 14.93 1.13
N ASN A 204 -3.81 16.06 1.68
CA ASN A 204 -3.17 17.14 0.93
C ASN A 204 -1.74 17.47 1.40
N SER A 205 -1.20 16.74 2.39
CA SER A 205 0.09 17.03 3.00
C SER A 205 0.84 15.75 3.38
N TYR A 206 1.46 15.11 2.40
CA TYR A 206 2.29 13.93 2.58
C TYR A 206 3.50 13.93 1.66
N SER A 207 4.51 13.16 2.02
CA SER A 207 5.65 12.84 1.18
C SER A 207 5.71 11.34 0.94
N CYS A 208 6.08 10.93 -0.27
CA CYS A 208 6.26 9.51 -0.60
C CYS A 208 7.73 9.21 -0.83
N THR A 209 8.18 8.07 -0.32
CA THR A 209 9.53 7.55 -0.51
C THR A 209 9.48 6.19 -1.19
N SER A 210 10.45 5.92 -2.07
CA SER A 210 10.68 4.59 -2.64
C SER A 210 11.60 3.72 -1.79
N THR A 211 12.13 4.26 -0.69
CA THR A 211 12.91 3.48 0.26
C THR A 211 11.95 2.81 1.26
N PRO A 212 11.97 1.47 1.40
CA PRO A 212 11.13 0.80 2.38
C PRO A 212 11.47 1.30 3.80
N PRO A 213 10.46 1.59 4.64
CA PRO A 213 10.70 1.94 6.03
C PRO A 213 11.47 0.84 6.78
N GLY A 214 12.44 1.23 7.61
CA GLY A 214 13.10 0.31 8.53
C GLY A 214 12.15 -0.19 9.63
N PRO A 215 12.57 -1.14 10.49
CA PRO A 215 11.68 -1.86 11.43
C PRO A 215 10.90 -0.98 12.41
N ALA A 216 11.46 0.19 12.78
CA ALA A 216 10.78 1.15 13.65
C ALA A 216 9.61 1.88 12.95
N GLY A 217 9.63 1.95 11.61
CA GLY A 217 8.69 2.73 10.80
C GLY A 217 8.75 4.24 11.10
N PRO A 218 8.09 5.08 10.27
CA PRO A 218 7.80 6.46 10.66
C PRO A 218 6.77 6.52 11.81
N PRO A 219 6.69 7.64 12.53
CA PRO A 219 5.65 7.86 13.52
C PRO A 219 4.24 7.63 12.94
N GLY A 220 3.35 7.04 13.73
CA GLY A 220 1.97 6.78 13.29
C GLY A 220 1.82 5.69 12.21
N SER A 221 2.83 4.83 12.05
CA SER A 221 2.81 3.73 11.09
C SER A 221 2.89 2.34 11.73
N ARG A 222 2.56 1.33 10.93
CA ARG A 222 2.75 -0.10 11.21
C ARG A 222 3.31 -0.80 9.99
N LEU A 223 4.10 -1.84 10.25
CA LEU A 223 4.72 -2.67 9.22
C LEU A 223 4.19 -4.09 9.31
N LEU A 224 3.95 -4.67 8.16
CA LEU A 224 3.63 -6.07 7.95
C LEU A 224 4.77 -6.68 7.14
N TYR A 225 5.44 -7.68 7.71
CA TYR A 225 6.51 -8.41 7.06
C TYR A 225 6.07 -9.83 6.72
N VAL A 226 6.32 -10.23 5.47
CA VAL A 226 6.22 -11.62 5.02
C VAL A 226 7.63 -12.12 4.76
N ALA A 227 8.06 -13.12 5.54
CA ALA A 227 9.39 -13.71 5.43
C ALA A 227 9.54 -14.53 4.14
N PRO A 228 10.77 -14.76 3.65
CA PRO A 228 11.00 -15.53 2.43
C PRO A 228 10.87 -17.02 2.70
N ASP A 229 10.46 -17.80 1.70
CA ASP A 229 10.28 -19.25 1.85
C ASP A 229 11.64 -19.91 2.14
N PRO A 230 11.80 -20.65 3.25
CA PRO A 230 13.08 -21.31 3.56
C PRO A 230 13.49 -22.38 2.53
N ALA A 231 12.61 -22.77 1.60
CA ALA A 231 12.85 -23.87 0.66
C ALA A 231 13.56 -23.49 -0.66
N GLY A 232 14.10 -22.28 -0.80
CA GLY A 232 14.85 -21.85 -2.00
C GLY A 232 16.36 -21.91 -1.83
N SER A 233 16.96 -23.09 -1.73
CA SER A 233 18.41 -23.33 -1.88
C SER A 233 18.68 -24.68 -2.54
#